data_AF-A0A5K1BS74-F1
#
_entry.id   AF-A0A5K1BS74-F1
#
_cell.length_a   1.000
_cell.length_b   1.000
_cell.length_c   1.000
_cell.angle_alpha   90.00
_cell.angle_beta   90.00
_cell.angle_gamma   90.00
#
_symmetry.space_group_name_H-M   'P 1'
#
loop_
_entity.id
_entity.type
_entity.pdbx_description
1 polymer ?
#
loop_
_entity_poly.entity_id
_entity_poly.type
_entity_poly.pdbx_seq_one_letter_code
_entity_poly.pdbx_strand_id
1 'polypeptide(L)' 'MFDRMPEKNMVSWSAMIAGYTRVGDTVTARRFFDDMPERNVVAWNTIIAGYAKMR' A
#
# COMPACT_ATOMS: atom_id res chain seq x y z
N MET A 1 8.12 -10.79 5.87
CA MET A 1 6.89 -11.56 6.16
C MET A 1 5.99 -11.59 4.95
N PHE A 2 5.66 -10.42 4.38
CA PHE A 2 4.85 -10.29 3.16
C PHE A 2 5.38 -11.10 1.96
N ASP A 3 6.68 -11.00 1.65
CA ASP A 3 7.26 -11.70 0.49
C ASP A 3 7.16 -13.22 0.60
N ARG A 4 7.17 -13.74 1.83
CA ARG A 4 7.07 -15.16 2.14
C ARG A 4 5.63 -15.69 2.18
N MET A 5 4.63 -14.84 1.96
CA MET A 5 3.24 -15.28 1.90
C MET A 5 3.01 -16.08 0.61
N PRO A 6 2.50 -17.33 0.71
CA PRO A 6 2.22 -18.15 -0.46
C PRO A 6 1.13 -17.52 -1.34
N GLU A 7 0.16 -16.85 -0.73
CA GLU A 7 -0.85 -16.05 -1.42
C GLU A 7 -0.95 -14.67 -0.78
N LYS A 8 -0.87 -13.63 -1.61
CA LYS A 8 -0.98 -12.23 -1.19
C LYS A 8 -2.38 -11.75 -1.56
N ASN A 9 -3.23 -11.59 -0.55
CA ASN A 9 -4.58 -11.08 -0.73
C ASN A 9 -4.63 -9.54 -0.59
N MET A 10 -5.77 -8.97 -0.95
CA MET A 10 -6.01 -7.52 -0.93
C MET A 10 -5.74 -6.86 0.42
N VAL A 11 -6.00 -7.56 1.53
CA VAL A 11 -5.75 -7.07 2.89
C VAL A 11 -4.26 -6.96 3.15
N SER A 12 -3.47 -7.97 2.75
CA SER A 12 -2.02 -7.96 2.94
C SER A 12 -1.35 -6.81 2.18
N TRP A 13 -1.76 -6.55 0.93
CA TRP A 13 -1.28 -5.40 0.15
C TRP A 13 -1.66 -4.07 0.82
N SER A 14 -2.92 -3.94 1.22
CA SER A 14 -3.43 -2.74 1.88
C SER A 14 -2.68 -2.44 3.18
N ALA A 15 -2.34 -3.48 3.95
CA ALA A 15 -1.57 -3.35 5.16
C ALA A 15 -0.14 -2.82 4.90
N MET A 16 0.55 -3.32 3.86
CA MET A 16 1.88 -2.83 3.49
C MET A 16 1.83 -1.35 3.07
N ILE A 17 0.89 -0.99 2.18
CA ILE A 17 0.72 0.39 1.70
C ILE A 17 0.42 1.33 2.88
N ALA A 18 -0.51 0.96 3.76
CA ALA A 18 -0.85 1.76 4.93
C ALA A 18 0.32 1.89 5.91
N GLY A 19 1.09 0.82 6.12
CA GLY A 19 2.28 0.82 6.98
C GLY A 19 3.33 1.82 6.49
N TYR A 20 3.71 1.74 5.22
CA TYR A 20 4.69 2.67 4.62
C TYR A 20 4.18 4.10 4.55
N THR A 21 2.89 4.28 4.26
CA THR A 21 2.24 5.60 4.29
C THR A 21 2.32 6.25 5.68
N ARG A 22 2.12 5.48 6.76
CA ARG A 22 2.14 6.00 8.14
C ARG A 22 3.52 6.46 8.60
N VAL A 23 4.59 5.85 8.09
CA VAL A 23 5.97 6.23 8.43
C VAL A 23 6.55 7.29 7.49
N GLY A 24 5.75 7.80 6.55
CA GLY A 24 6.19 8.80 5.59
C GLY A 24 7.08 8.24 4.47
N ASP A 25 7.03 6.93 4.20
CA ASP A 25 7.70 6.32 3.05
C ASP A 25 6.69 6.11 1.92
N THR A 26 6.29 7.20 1.26
CA THR A 26 5.32 7.13 0.15
C THR A 26 5.90 6.49 -1.10
N VAL A 27 7.23 6.50 -1.28
CA VAL A 27 7.88 5.85 -2.41
C VAL A 27 7.69 4.33 -2.32
N THR A 28 7.97 3.74 -1.16
CA THR A 28 7.74 2.30 -0.96
C THR A 28 6.25 1.99 -0.97
N ALA A 29 5.40 2.81 -0.34
CA ALA A 29 3.95 2.64 -0.41
C ALA A 29 3.43 2.61 -1.87
N ARG A 30 3.97 3.49 -2.73
CA ARG A 30 3.62 3.54 -4.15
C ARG A 30 4.07 2.30 -4.89
N ARG A 31 5.28 1.81 -4.61
CA ARG A 31 5.79 0.57 -5.22
C ARG A 31 4.86 -0.61 -4.91
N PHE A 32 4.45 -0.77 -3.65
CA PHE A 32 3.50 -1.82 -3.28
C PHE A 32 2.14 -1.66 -3.97
N PHE A 33 1.65 -0.43 -4.12
CA PHE A 33 0.42 -0.15 -4.86
C PHE A 33 0.53 -0.49 -6.36
N ASP A 34 1.71 -0.27 -6.95
CA ASP A 34 1.97 -0.59 -8.36
C ASP A 34 2.07 -2.09 -8.60
N ASP A 35 2.65 -2.81 -7.65
CA ASP A 35 2.79 -4.27 -7.71
C ASP A 35 1.46 -5.00 -7.39
N MET A 36 0.41 -4.31 -6.96
CA MET A 36 -0.90 -4.92 -6.72
C MET A 36 -1.49 -5.45 -8.05
N PRO A 37 -1.82 -6.75 -8.15
CA PRO A 37 -2.41 -7.32 -9.36
C PRO A 37 -3.82 -6.77 -9.62
N GLU A 38 -4.57 -6.48 -8.55
CA GLU A 38 -5.88 -5.83 -8.59
C GLU A 38 -5.93 -4.67 -7.63
N ARG A 39 -6.29 -3.49 -8.13
CA ARG A 39 -6.39 -2.25 -7.33
C ARG A 39 -7.85 -1.91 -7.08
N ASN A 40 -8.28 -1.96 -5.82
CA ASN A 40 -9.63 -1.58 -5.43
C ASN A 40 -9.68 -0.13 -4.92
N VAL A 41 -10.89 0.36 -4.65
CA VAL A 41 -11.14 1.73 -4.15
C VAL A 41 -10.39 2.00 -2.84
N VAL A 42 -10.24 0.99 -1.97
CA VAL A 42 -9.52 1.12 -0.69
C VAL A 42 -8.04 1.41 -0.92
N ALA A 43 -7.39 0.71 -1.86
CA ALA A 43 -5.98 0.93 -2.20
C ALA A 43 -5.75 2.34 -2.74
N TRP A 44 -6.64 2.82 -3.63
CA TRP A 44 -6.59 4.19 -4.16
C TRP A 44 -6.73 5.24 -3.06
N ASN A 45 -7.75 5.09 -2.20
CA ASN A 45 -7.98 6.02 -1.09
C ASN A 45 -6.78 6.07 -0.14
N THR A 46 -6.16 4.92 0.12
CA THR A 46 -5.00 4.82 1.02
C THR A 46 -3.81 5.59 0.46
N ILE A 47 -3.49 5.43 -0.82
CA ILE A 47 -2.37 6.13 -1.45
C ILE A 47 -2.61 7.64 -1.53
N ILE A 48 -3.82 8.07 -1.91
CA ILE A 48 -4.18 9.49 -1.99
C ILE A 48 -4.10 10.14 -0.62
N ALA A 49 -4.67 9.49 0.41
CA ALA A 49 -4.59 9.98 1.78
C ALA A 49 -3.15 10.03 2.29
N GLY A 50 -2.31 9.10 1.84
CA GLY A 50 -0.88 9.09 2.17
C GLY A 50 -0.12 10.27 1.60
N TYR A 51 -0.30 10.56 0.32
CA TYR A 51 0.30 11.75 -0.30
C TYR A 51 -0.24 13.05 0.28
N ALA A 52 -1.55 13.11 0.59
CA ALA A 52 -2.15 14.31 1.19
C ALA A 52 -1.60 14.64 2.59
N LYS A 53 -1.16 13.64 3.36
CA LYS A 53 -0.56 13.81 4.69
C LYS A 53 0.90 14.25 4.67
N MET A 54 1.56 14.25 3.51
CA MET A 54 2.94 14.72 3.35
C MET A 54 3.07 16.22 3.08
N ARG A 55 1.98 16.98 3.25
CA ARG A 55 1.92 18.42 3.11
C ARG A 55 1.75 19.08 4.47
#